data_AF-G5NFH6-F1
#
_entry.id   AF-G5NFH6-F1
#
_cell.length_a   1.000
_cell.length_b   1.000
_cell.length_c   1.000
_cell.angle_alpha   90.00
_cell.angle_beta   90.00
_cell.angle_gamma   90.00
#
_symmetry.space_group_name_H-M   'P 1'
#
loop_
_entity.id
_entity.type
_entity.pdbx_description
1 polymer ?
#
loop_
_entity_poly.entity_id
_entity_poly.type
_entity_poly.pdbx_seq_one_letter_code
_entity_poly.pdbx_strand_id
1 'polypeptide(L)'
;MRKLWRALLRPSARWSILALVIVGIVIGVALIVLPHVGIKLTSTTEFCVSCHSMQPVYQEYKQSVHFQNASGVRAECHDCHIPPDIPGMVKRKLEASNDLYQTFIAHSIDTPEKFEAKRAELAEREWARMKENNSATCRSCHNYDAMDHAKQNPEAARQMKIAAKENQSCIDCHKGIAHQLPDMSSGFRKQFDELRASASTHNDGDTLYSLDIKPIYAAKGDKEPAGSLLPASEVKVLKRDGDWLQVQIEGWTETDGRQRVLTQLPGKRIFVASIRGDVQQHVKTLEETTVAATNTQWSKLQATAWMQKGDMVNDIKPIWAYADSLYNGTCNQCHGARRTKRTLTLTARRTKRTLTLTAGSARSTA
;
A
#
# COMPACT_ATOMS: atom_id res chain seq x y z
N MET A 1 52.43 -7.17 -4.36
CA MET A 1 51.76 -8.25 -3.60
C MET A 1 52.65 -9.47 -3.28
N ARG A 2 53.34 -10.11 -4.24
CA ARG A 2 54.14 -11.35 -3.97
C ARG A 2 55.21 -11.22 -2.85
N LYS A 3 55.85 -10.06 -2.67
CA LYS A 3 56.82 -9.82 -1.59
C LYS A 3 56.18 -9.72 -0.19
N LEU A 4 54.96 -9.18 -0.10
CA LEU A 4 54.22 -9.04 1.16
C LEU A 4 53.74 -10.41 1.65
N TRP A 5 53.17 -11.22 0.75
CA TRP A 5 52.74 -12.60 1.06
C TRP A 5 53.90 -13.50 1.47
N ARG A 6 55.08 -13.39 0.81
CA ARG A 6 56.30 -14.11 1.23
C ARG A 6 56.82 -13.66 2.59
N ALA A 7 56.60 -12.41 3.00
CA ALA A 7 56.98 -11.93 4.32
C ALA A 7 56.03 -12.47 5.41
N LEU A 8 54.73 -12.55 5.13
CA LEU A 8 53.71 -13.05 6.06
C LEU A 8 53.75 -14.57 6.28
N LEU A 9 54.18 -15.34 5.27
CA LEU A 9 54.27 -16.80 5.34
C LEU A 9 55.62 -17.32 5.89
N ARG A 10 56.57 -16.44 6.21
CA ARG A 10 57.86 -16.85 6.80
C ARG A 10 57.69 -17.19 8.28
N PRO A 11 58.28 -18.30 8.76
CA PRO A 11 58.26 -18.63 10.18
C PRO A 11 58.81 -17.49 11.03
N SER A 12 58.18 -17.24 12.17
CA SER A 12 58.64 -16.25 13.13
C SER A 12 59.99 -16.67 13.72
N ALA A 13 61.03 -15.87 13.50
CA ALA A 13 62.35 -16.09 14.08
C ALA A 13 62.49 -15.60 15.54
N ARG A 14 61.47 -14.92 16.07
CA ARG A 14 61.53 -14.12 17.31
C ARG A 14 60.45 -14.46 18.35
N TRP A 15 59.36 -15.06 17.92
CA TRP A 15 58.21 -15.46 18.77
C TRP A 15 57.97 -16.96 18.63
N SER A 16 57.72 -17.64 19.75
CA SER A 16 57.36 -19.05 19.77
C SER A 16 56.00 -19.30 19.10
N ILE A 17 55.79 -20.50 18.57
CA ILE A 17 54.52 -20.91 17.97
C ILE A 17 53.37 -20.71 18.98
N LEU A 18 53.58 -21.08 20.25
CA LEU A 18 52.60 -20.90 21.31
C LEU A 18 52.23 -19.42 21.53
N ALA A 19 53.21 -18.50 21.54
CA ALA A 19 52.94 -17.07 21.68
C ALA A 19 52.11 -16.52 20.51
N LEU A 20 52.41 -16.94 19.28
CA LEU A 20 51.65 -16.54 18.09
C LEU A 20 50.21 -17.08 18.12
N VAL A 21 50.02 -18.33 18.57
CA VAL A 21 48.68 -18.92 18.72
C VAL A 21 47.87 -18.17 19.77
N ILE A 22 48.46 -17.85 20.93
CA ILE A 22 47.79 -17.07 21.98
C ILE A 22 47.38 -15.68 21.45
N VAL A 23 48.28 -14.97 20.78
CA VAL A 23 47.97 -13.66 20.18
C VAL A 23 46.87 -13.80 19.13
N GLY A 24 46.92 -14.83 18.28
CA GLY A 24 45.87 -15.11 17.30
C GLY A 24 44.51 -15.37 17.94
N ILE A 25 44.46 -16.13 19.05
CA ILE A 25 43.24 -16.36 19.82
C ILE A 25 42.71 -15.05 20.41
N VAL A 26 43.57 -14.23 21.03
CA VAL A 26 43.17 -12.94 21.62
C VAL A 26 42.60 -12.01 20.54
N ILE A 27 43.27 -11.90 19.39
CA ILE A 27 42.79 -11.11 18.25
C ILE A 27 41.47 -11.68 17.73
N GLY A 28 41.36 -13.01 17.57
CA GLY A 28 40.14 -13.67 17.10
C GLY A 28 38.95 -13.43 18.03
N VAL A 29 39.14 -13.56 19.34
CA VAL A 29 38.11 -13.25 20.34
C VAL A 29 37.73 -11.77 20.29
N ALA A 30 38.71 -10.86 20.23
CA ALA A 30 38.43 -9.43 20.13
C ALA A 30 37.62 -9.08 18.87
N LEU A 31 37.95 -9.68 17.72
CA LEU A 31 37.24 -9.48 16.46
C LEU A 31 35.80 -10.00 16.47
N ILE A 32 35.45 -10.92 17.36
CA ILE A 32 34.07 -11.43 17.51
C ILE A 32 33.32 -10.64 18.58
N VAL A 33 33.95 -10.46 19.75
CA VAL A 33 33.30 -9.87 20.93
C VAL A 33 33.06 -8.37 20.73
N LEU A 34 34.02 -7.62 20.20
CA LEU A 34 33.87 -6.16 20.05
C LEU A 34 32.70 -5.79 19.13
N PRO A 35 32.56 -6.37 17.92
CA PRO A 35 31.40 -6.09 17.08
C PRO A 35 30.09 -6.54 17.71
N HIS A 36 30.07 -7.70 18.40
CA HIS A 36 28.87 -8.20 19.06
C HIS A 36 28.39 -7.25 20.17
N VAL A 37 29.30 -6.77 21.02
CA VAL A 37 28.99 -5.77 22.05
C VAL A 37 28.54 -4.45 21.43
N GLY A 38 29.23 -3.98 20.37
CA GLY A 38 28.84 -2.77 19.65
C GLY A 38 27.44 -2.87 19.05
N ILE A 39 27.09 -4.02 18.46
CA ILE A 39 25.75 -4.32 17.95
C ILE A 39 24.71 -4.25 19.07
N LYS A 40 24.98 -4.89 20.21
CA LYS A 40 24.06 -4.91 21.35
C LYS A 40 23.81 -3.51 21.91
N LEU A 41 24.86 -2.72 22.10
CA LEU A 41 24.76 -1.35 22.59
C LEU A 41 23.99 -0.44 21.62
N THR A 42 24.27 -0.55 20.33
CA THR A 42 23.57 0.24 19.28
C THR A 42 22.18 -0.31 18.93
N SER A 43 21.70 -1.31 19.67
CA SER A 43 20.36 -1.88 19.54
C SER A 43 19.50 -1.64 20.80
N THR A 44 20.02 -0.97 21.82
CA THR A 44 19.20 -0.66 23.00
C THR A 44 18.22 0.47 22.72
N THR A 45 17.08 0.45 23.41
CA THR A 45 16.10 1.53 23.33
C THR A 45 16.71 2.85 23.76
N GLU A 46 17.58 2.86 24.78
CA GLU A 46 18.31 4.06 25.23
C GLU A 46 19.16 4.67 24.12
N PHE A 47 19.84 3.84 23.31
CA PHE A 47 20.61 4.33 22.16
C PHE A 47 19.68 4.91 21.10
N CYS A 48 18.59 4.21 20.74
CA CYS A 48 17.65 4.69 19.74
C CYS A 48 17.02 6.04 20.11
N VAL A 49 16.66 6.23 21.39
CA VAL A 49 16.03 7.47 21.86
C VAL A 49 17.03 8.56 22.25
N SER A 50 18.33 8.32 22.12
CA SER A 50 19.36 9.33 22.38
C SER A 50 19.27 10.52 21.40
N CYS A 51 18.66 10.33 20.23
CA CYS A 51 18.36 11.40 19.29
C CYS A 51 17.04 12.12 19.66
N HIS A 52 17.04 13.46 19.64
CA HIS A 52 15.84 14.26 19.95
C HIS A 52 14.65 13.93 19.03
N SER A 53 14.90 13.60 17.76
CA SER A 53 13.88 13.24 16.77
C SER A 53 13.12 11.96 17.13
N MET A 54 13.70 11.08 17.96
CA MET A 54 13.08 9.83 18.40
C MET A 54 12.30 9.98 19.72
N GLN A 55 12.42 11.11 20.43
CA GLN A 55 11.72 11.32 21.69
C GLN A 55 10.19 11.31 21.56
N PRO A 56 9.57 11.97 20.55
CA PRO A 56 8.13 11.87 20.34
C PRO A 56 7.68 10.44 20.06
N VAL A 57 8.42 9.74 19.19
CA VAL A 57 8.18 8.33 18.82
C VAL A 57 8.24 7.41 20.04
N TYR A 58 9.15 7.70 20.98
CA TYR A 58 9.24 6.97 22.25
C TYR A 58 8.01 7.18 23.13
N GLN A 59 7.46 8.38 23.20
CA GLN A 59 6.22 8.62 23.96
C GLN A 59 5.02 7.90 23.34
N GLU A 60 4.95 7.82 22.01
CA GLU A 60 3.93 7.03 21.32
C GLU A 60 4.06 5.54 21.66
N TYR A 61 5.29 5.00 21.61
CA TYR A 61 5.57 3.60 21.95
C TYR A 61 5.14 3.25 23.37
N LYS A 62 5.35 4.16 24.35
CA LYS A 62 4.92 3.96 25.73
C LYS A 62 3.41 3.75 25.90
N GLN A 63 2.60 4.25 24.97
CA GLN A 63 1.15 4.10 24.99
C GLN A 63 0.69 2.78 24.34
N SER A 64 1.61 2.02 23.75
CA SER A 64 1.30 0.77 23.05
C SER A 64 1.25 -0.43 23.98
N VAL A 65 0.53 -1.47 23.55
CA VAL A 65 0.50 -2.78 24.21
C VAL A 65 1.87 -3.49 24.21
N HIS A 66 2.80 -3.06 23.37
CA HIS A 66 4.17 -3.60 23.35
C HIS A 66 5.06 -3.00 24.43
N PHE A 67 4.68 -1.86 25.01
CA PHE A 67 5.36 -1.26 26.16
C PHE A 67 4.74 -1.63 27.50
N GLN A 68 3.40 -1.62 27.59
CA GLN A 68 2.63 -1.90 28.79
C GLN A 68 1.50 -2.90 28.50
N ASN A 69 1.60 -4.08 29.10
CA ASN A 69 0.64 -5.17 28.93
C ASN A 69 0.54 -6.02 30.20
N ALA A 70 -0.41 -6.95 30.19
CA ALA A 70 -0.71 -7.82 31.33
C ALA A 70 0.38 -8.87 31.63
N SER A 71 1.23 -9.23 30.67
CA SER A 71 2.29 -10.23 30.88
C SER A 71 3.57 -9.62 31.47
N GLY A 72 3.72 -8.30 31.43
CA GLY A 72 4.94 -7.61 31.84
C GLY A 72 6.12 -7.80 30.88
N VAL A 73 5.91 -8.46 29.74
CA VAL A 73 6.93 -8.67 28.70
C VAL A 73 6.92 -7.48 27.76
N ARG A 74 8.07 -6.84 27.56
CA ARG A 74 8.22 -5.66 26.72
C ARG A 74 9.01 -6.00 25.46
N ALA A 75 8.53 -5.52 24.31
CA ALA A 75 9.29 -5.56 23.06
C ALA A 75 10.02 -4.23 22.87
N GLU A 76 11.34 -4.24 22.91
CA GLU A 76 12.18 -3.06 22.74
C GLU A 76 12.25 -2.59 21.28
N CYS A 77 12.83 -1.40 21.03
CA CYS A 77 12.88 -0.84 19.66
C CYS A 77 13.49 -1.82 18.64
N HIS A 78 14.55 -2.54 19.02
CA HIS A 78 15.21 -3.49 18.13
C HIS A 78 14.38 -4.73 17.83
N ASP A 79 13.51 -5.17 18.73
CA ASP A 79 12.67 -6.36 18.54
C ASP A 79 11.72 -6.19 17.34
N CYS A 80 11.35 -4.94 17.03
CA CYS A 80 10.51 -4.59 15.89
C CYS A 80 11.31 -4.09 14.67
N HIS A 81 12.33 -3.26 14.88
CA HIS A 81 13.04 -2.54 13.80
C HIS A 81 14.31 -3.23 13.27
N ILE A 82 14.84 -4.23 13.97
CA ILE A 82 16.06 -4.94 13.56
C ILE A 82 15.73 -6.42 13.35
N PRO A 83 15.85 -6.94 12.11
CA PRO A 83 15.61 -8.36 11.85
C PRO A 83 16.49 -9.27 12.73
N PRO A 84 15.96 -10.41 13.22
CA PRO A 84 16.71 -11.30 14.11
C PRO A 84 17.78 -12.11 13.38
N ASP A 85 17.69 -12.25 12.06
CA ASP A 85 18.68 -12.94 11.24
C ASP A 85 19.93 -12.07 11.01
N ILE A 86 21.11 -12.68 10.99
CA ILE A 86 22.39 -11.96 10.84
C ILE A 86 22.42 -11.12 9.55
N PRO A 87 22.05 -11.64 8.35
CA PRO A 87 22.06 -10.84 7.13
C PRO A 87 21.14 -9.61 7.20
N GLY A 88 19.90 -9.78 7.68
CA GLY A 88 18.91 -8.71 7.83
C GLY A 88 19.33 -7.68 8.88
N MET A 89 19.89 -8.12 10.00
CA MET A 89 20.45 -7.25 11.03
C MET A 89 21.58 -6.38 10.49
N VAL A 90 22.54 -6.99 9.76
CA VAL A 90 23.67 -6.26 9.17
C VAL A 90 23.18 -5.28 8.11
N LYS A 91 22.28 -5.69 7.20
CA LYS A 91 21.64 -4.80 6.20
C LYS A 91 21.00 -3.60 6.89
N ARG A 92 20.19 -3.84 7.93
CA ARG A 92 19.48 -2.77 8.66
C ARG A 92 20.44 -1.81 9.35
N LYS A 93 21.52 -2.29 9.97
CA LYS A 93 22.51 -1.44 10.62
C LYS A 93 23.32 -0.62 9.61
N LEU A 94 23.59 -1.15 8.42
CA LEU A 94 24.18 -0.37 7.33
C LEU A 94 23.22 0.70 6.82
N GLU A 95 21.94 0.38 6.60
CA GLU A 95 20.91 1.34 6.22
C GLU A 95 20.70 2.44 7.27
N ALA A 96 20.84 2.11 8.56
CA ALA A 96 20.75 3.08 9.67
C ALA A 96 21.80 4.19 9.58
N SER A 97 22.90 3.99 8.87
CA SER A 97 23.88 5.06 8.64
C SER A 97 23.28 6.25 7.88
N ASN A 98 22.26 6.02 7.04
CA ASN A 98 21.52 7.11 6.40
C ASN A 98 20.75 7.94 7.42
N ASP A 99 20.23 7.34 8.49
CA ASP A 99 19.54 8.09 9.54
C ASP A 99 20.52 9.11 10.20
N LEU A 100 21.79 8.74 10.38
CA LEU A 100 22.84 9.68 10.83
C LEU A 100 23.07 10.82 9.84
N TYR A 101 23.17 10.52 8.54
CA TYR A 101 23.30 11.55 7.50
C TYR A 101 22.09 12.51 7.51
N GLN A 102 20.87 11.97 7.61
CA GLN A 102 19.65 12.77 7.60
C GLN A 102 19.53 13.65 8.85
N THR A 103 20.01 13.20 9.99
CA THR A 103 20.00 13.96 11.25
C THR A 103 21.12 15.00 11.31
N PHE A 104 22.37 14.63 11.01
CA PHE A 104 23.54 15.48 11.27
C PHE A 104 24.00 16.32 10.07
N ILE A 105 23.66 15.93 8.84
CA ILE A 105 24.13 16.62 7.62
C ILE A 105 22.94 17.26 6.91
N ALA A 106 21.89 16.50 6.63
CA ALA A 106 20.74 17.01 5.88
C ALA A 106 19.72 17.78 6.74
N HIS A 107 19.77 17.62 8.07
CA HIS A 107 18.84 18.26 9.01
C HIS A 107 17.36 18.08 8.61
N SER A 108 17.02 16.87 8.16
CA SER A 108 15.76 16.63 7.45
C SER A 108 14.60 16.20 8.35
N ILE A 109 14.89 15.89 9.62
CA ILE A 109 13.96 15.48 10.69
C ILE A 109 14.34 16.05 12.07
N ASP A 110 15.09 17.16 12.09
CA ASP A 110 15.66 17.75 13.32
C ASP A 110 14.65 18.57 14.15
N THR A 111 13.46 18.83 13.63
CA THR A 111 12.35 19.43 14.39
C THR A 111 11.10 18.55 14.31
N PRO A 112 10.19 18.63 15.31
CA PRO A 112 8.92 17.91 15.27
C PRO A 112 8.12 18.17 13.99
N GLU A 113 8.12 19.40 13.48
CA GLU A 113 7.40 19.78 12.27
C GLU A 113 7.99 19.13 11.01
N LYS A 114 9.33 19.06 10.92
CA LYS A 114 10.00 18.36 9.82
C LYS A 114 9.80 16.86 9.89
N PHE A 115 9.83 16.28 11.09
CA PHE A 115 9.52 14.86 11.29
C PHE A 115 8.07 14.56 10.87
N GLU A 116 7.12 15.39 11.31
CA GLU A 116 5.71 15.28 10.93
C GLU A 116 5.51 15.33 9.42
N ALA A 117 6.13 16.32 8.76
CA ALA A 117 6.06 16.48 7.31
C ALA A 117 6.57 15.25 6.53
N LYS A 118 7.46 14.46 7.15
CA LYS A 118 8.01 13.22 6.58
C LYS A 118 7.40 11.94 7.16
N ARG A 119 6.47 12.02 8.12
CA ARG A 119 5.99 10.83 8.85
C ARG A 119 5.41 9.78 7.92
N ALA A 120 4.61 10.18 6.93
CA ALA A 120 4.02 9.26 5.95
C ALA A 120 5.11 8.54 5.12
N GLU A 121 6.08 9.27 4.58
CA GLU A 121 7.21 8.71 3.81
C GLU A 121 8.03 7.72 4.65
N LEU A 122 8.36 8.12 5.89
CA LEU A 122 9.13 7.27 6.82
C LEU A 122 8.36 6.01 7.19
N ALA A 123 7.06 6.13 7.49
CA ALA A 123 6.21 4.99 7.81
C ALA A 123 6.08 4.01 6.64
N GLU A 124 5.85 4.51 5.43
CA GLU A 124 5.79 3.68 4.21
C GLU A 124 7.11 2.93 3.98
N ARG A 125 8.25 3.58 4.17
CA ARG A 125 9.57 2.95 4.06
C ARG A 125 9.74 1.82 5.07
N GLU A 126 9.37 2.05 6.32
CA GLU A 126 9.45 1.03 7.38
C GLU A 126 8.49 -0.14 7.11
N TRP A 127 7.26 0.14 6.68
CA TRP A 127 6.29 -0.89 6.31
C TRP A 127 6.73 -1.70 5.10
N ALA A 128 7.29 -1.06 4.08
CA ALA A 128 7.82 -1.74 2.91
C ALA A 128 8.94 -2.71 3.30
N ARG A 129 9.87 -2.30 4.18
CA ARG A 129 10.93 -3.18 4.69
C ARG A 129 10.36 -4.34 5.50
N MET A 130 9.45 -4.08 6.43
CA MET A 130 8.80 -5.14 7.20
C MET A 130 8.03 -6.10 6.29
N LYS A 131 7.43 -5.62 5.20
CA LYS A 131 6.77 -6.47 4.21
C LYS A 131 7.75 -7.30 3.39
N GLU A 132 8.89 -6.74 3.00
CA GLU A 132 9.93 -7.42 2.21
C GLU A 132 10.43 -8.70 2.89
N ASN A 133 10.61 -8.67 4.22
CA ASN A 133 11.01 -9.84 5.01
C ASN A 133 9.83 -10.57 5.68
N ASN A 134 8.60 -10.32 5.21
CA ASN A 134 7.37 -10.97 5.67
C ASN A 134 7.12 -10.82 7.18
N SER A 135 7.39 -9.64 7.72
CA SER A 135 7.26 -9.28 9.12
C SER A 135 8.03 -10.23 10.05
N ALA A 136 9.27 -10.58 9.69
CA ALA A 136 10.11 -11.52 10.44
C ALA A 136 10.24 -11.15 11.92
N THR A 137 10.36 -9.85 12.23
CA THR A 137 10.41 -9.32 13.60
C THR A 137 9.09 -9.48 14.35
N CYS A 138 7.95 -9.29 13.69
CA CYS A 138 6.65 -9.58 14.32
C CYS A 138 6.51 -11.07 14.61
N ARG A 139 6.94 -11.93 13.67
CA ARG A 139 6.76 -13.39 13.71
C ARG A 139 7.70 -14.11 14.66
N SER A 140 8.78 -13.47 15.12
CA SER A 140 9.62 -14.02 16.19
C SER A 140 8.83 -14.20 17.49
N CYS A 141 7.79 -13.38 17.71
CA CYS A 141 6.88 -13.46 18.85
C CYS A 141 5.45 -13.86 18.46
N HIS A 142 4.97 -13.46 17.28
CA HIS A 142 3.62 -13.67 16.78
C HIS A 142 3.59 -14.63 15.59
N ASN A 143 3.96 -15.89 15.83
CA ASN A 143 3.92 -16.92 14.80
C ASN A 143 2.47 -17.43 14.61
N TYR A 144 2.01 -17.49 13.35
CA TYR A 144 0.67 -18.00 13.01
C TYR A 144 0.39 -19.39 13.57
N ASP A 145 1.36 -20.30 13.55
CA ASP A 145 1.18 -21.69 14.01
C ASP A 145 1.04 -21.77 15.54
N ALA A 146 1.53 -20.76 16.26
CA ALA A 146 1.44 -20.68 17.72
C ALA A 146 0.23 -19.85 18.21
N MET A 147 -0.54 -19.24 17.30
CA MET A 147 -1.73 -18.48 17.68
C MET A 147 -2.90 -19.40 18.03
N ASP A 148 -3.39 -19.29 19.26
CA ASP A 148 -4.63 -19.95 19.66
C ASP A 148 -5.86 -19.17 19.15
N HIS A 149 -6.32 -19.50 17.95
CA HIS A 149 -7.49 -18.87 17.33
C HIS A 149 -8.80 -19.08 18.11
N ALA A 150 -8.88 -20.06 19.02
CA ALA A 150 -10.08 -20.27 19.83
C ALA A 150 -10.21 -19.23 20.95
N LYS A 151 -9.09 -18.62 21.38
CA LYS A 151 -9.05 -17.55 22.38
C LYS A 151 -9.10 -16.15 21.78
N GLN A 152 -9.06 -16.03 20.46
CA GLN A 152 -9.18 -14.77 19.75
C GLN A 152 -10.64 -14.35 19.63
N ASN A 153 -10.89 -13.05 19.44
CA ASN A 153 -12.20 -12.57 19.03
C ASN A 153 -12.63 -13.29 17.72
N PRO A 154 -13.89 -13.72 17.57
CA PRO A 154 -14.32 -14.50 16.40
C PRO A 154 -13.99 -13.87 15.05
N GLU A 155 -14.09 -12.54 14.92
CA GLU A 155 -13.74 -11.86 13.67
C GLU A 155 -12.23 -11.87 13.42
N ALA A 156 -11.43 -11.58 14.45
CA ALA A 156 -9.97 -11.63 14.36
C ALA A 156 -9.49 -13.05 14.00
N ALA A 157 -10.09 -14.08 14.59
CA ALA A 157 -9.78 -15.48 14.28
C ALA A 157 -10.07 -15.81 12.80
N ARG A 158 -11.19 -15.33 12.25
CA ARG A 158 -11.52 -15.53 10.82
C ARG A 158 -10.47 -14.90 9.91
N GLN A 159 -10.13 -13.63 10.15
CA GLN A 159 -9.16 -12.92 9.32
C GLN A 159 -7.75 -13.52 9.47
N MET A 160 -7.36 -13.90 10.69
CA MET A 160 -6.02 -14.46 10.93
C MET A 160 -5.82 -15.84 10.32
N LYS A 161 -6.89 -16.66 10.22
CA LYS A 161 -6.85 -17.91 9.45
C LYS A 161 -6.61 -17.68 7.96
N ILE A 162 -7.21 -16.63 7.39
CA ILE A 162 -6.98 -16.25 5.98
C ILE A 162 -5.54 -15.77 5.80
N ALA A 163 -5.08 -14.87 6.67
CA ALA A 163 -3.72 -14.34 6.63
C ALA A 163 -2.66 -15.44 6.78
N ALA A 164 -2.86 -16.39 7.70
CA ALA A 164 -1.98 -17.55 7.89
C ALA A 164 -1.95 -18.43 6.63
N LYS A 165 -3.12 -18.77 6.08
CA LYS A 165 -3.24 -19.59 4.86
C LYS A 165 -2.56 -18.92 3.66
N GLU A 166 -2.67 -17.60 3.55
CA GLU A 166 -2.06 -16.83 2.46
C GLU A 166 -0.63 -16.36 2.75
N ASN A 167 -0.08 -16.66 3.93
CA ASN A 167 1.22 -16.18 4.41
C ASN A 167 1.38 -14.65 4.27
N GLN A 168 0.33 -13.90 4.60
CA GLN A 168 0.31 -12.43 4.48
C GLN A 168 1.27 -11.78 5.48
N SER A 169 1.81 -10.61 5.13
CA SER A 169 2.67 -9.86 6.05
C SER A 169 1.80 -9.23 7.14
N CYS A 170 2.27 -9.20 8.39
CA CYS A 170 1.52 -8.62 9.52
C CYS A 170 1.20 -7.14 9.26
N ILE A 171 2.15 -6.41 8.65
CA ILE A 171 2.03 -4.98 8.35
C ILE A 171 1.06 -4.65 7.20
N ASP A 172 0.53 -5.66 6.50
CA ASP A 172 -0.49 -5.46 5.46
C ASP A 172 -1.81 -4.95 6.07
N CYS A 173 -2.17 -5.41 7.29
CA CYS A 173 -3.33 -4.89 8.03
C CYS A 173 -2.94 -4.13 9.31
N HIS A 174 -1.87 -4.53 10.04
CA HIS A 174 -1.52 -3.94 11.34
C HIS A 174 -0.57 -2.74 11.22
N LYS A 175 -1.05 -1.62 10.69
CA LYS A 175 -0.28 -0.37 10.65
C LYS A 175 -0.56 0.51 11.86
N GLY A 176 0.42 1.31 12.28
CA GLY A 176 0.29 2.18 13.45
C GLY A 176 0.22 1.43 14.79
N ILE A 177 0.98 0.33 14.93
CA ILE A 177 0.94 -0.56 16.11
C ILE A 177 1.48 0.15 17.36
N ALA A 178 2.71 0.67 17.27
CA ALA A 178 3.42 1.32 18.36
C ALA A 178 3.55 2.83 18.18
N HIS A 179 3.25 3.33 16.98
CA HIS A 179 3.42 4.72 16.58
C HIS A 179 2.15 5.22 15.94
N GLN A 180 1.90 6.52 16.04
CA GLN A 180 0.73 7.15 15.45
C GLN A 180 0.70 6.92 13.94
N LEU A 181 -0.47 6.52 13.43
CA LEU A 181 -0.66 6.34 12.01
C LEU A 181 -0.63 7.72 11.32
N PRO A 182 0.26 7.95 10.34
CA PRO A 182 0.30 9.23 9.64
C PRO A 182 -0.98 9.50 8.83
N ASP A 183 -1.27 10.78 8.58
CA ASP A 183 -2.27 11.17 7.59
C ASP A 183 -1.77 10.87 6.17
N MET A 184 -2.17 9.71 5.67
CA MET A 184 -1.85 9.28 4.31
C MET A 184 -2.61 10.08 3.23
N SER A 185 -3.70 10.79 3.60
CA SER A 185 -4.59 11.42 2.62
C SER A 185 -3.94 12.60 1.89
N SER A 186 -3.08 13.36 2.58
CA SER A 186 -2.34 14.48 2.01
C SER A 186 -1.37 14.04 0.91
N GLY A 187 -0.63 12.95 1.13
CA GLY A 187 0.29 12.35 0.16
C GLY A 187 -0.44 11.86 -1.10
N PHE A 188 -1.55 11.13 -0.93
CA PHE A 188 -2.35 10.67 -2.08
C PHE A 188 -2.99 11.80 -2.87
N ARG A 189 -3.39 12.90 -2.22
CA ARG A 189 -3.91 14.09 -2.92
C ARG A 189 -2.83 14.70 -3.80
N LYS A 190 -1.63 14.90 -3.25
CA LYS A 190 -0.48 15.43 -4.00
C LYS A 190 -0.10 14.54 -5.19
N GLN A 191 -0.01 13.22 -4.99
CA GLN A 191 0.25 12.27 -6.09
C GLN A 191 -0.82 12.34 -7.18
N PHE A 192 -2.09 12.50 -6.81
CA PHE A 192 -3.18 12.63 -7.77
C PHE A 192 -3.15 13.97 -8.52
N ASP A 193 -2.79 15.07 -7.85
CA ASP A 193 -2.63 16.38 -8.48
C ASP A 193 -1.46 16.37 -9.47
N GLU A 194 -0.35 15.71 -9.14
CA GLU A 194 0.78 15.46 -10.06
C GLU A 194 0.34 14.60 -11.26
N LEU A 195 -0.44 13.54 -11.03
CA LEU A 195 -1.01 12.72 -12.10
C LEU A 195 -1.91 13.54 -13.03
N ARG A 196 -2.81 14.37 -12.46
CA ARG A 196 -3.69 15.27 -13.23
C ARG A 196 -2.88 16.32 -14.00
N ALA A 197 -1.82 16.87 -13.42
CA ALA A 197 -0.93 17.79 -14.12
C ALA A 197 -0.25 17.10 -15.32
N SER A 198 0.23 15.86 -15.16
CA SER A 198 0.85 15.11 -16.25
C SER A 198 -0.14 14.73 -17.38
N ALA A 199 -1.41 14.55 -17.05
CA ALA A 199 -2.49 14.29 -18.01
C ALA A 199 -2.81 15.49 -18.90
N SER A 200 -2.53 16.71 -18.44
CA SER A 200 -2.74 17.91 -19.25
C SER A 200 -1.80 18.00 -20.46
N THR A 201 -0.68 17.25 -20.45
CA THR A 201 0.35 17.26 -21.49
C THR A 201 0.40 16.01 -22.36
N HIS A 202 -0.34 14.94 -22.00
CA HIS A 202 -0.33 13.64 -22.70
C HIS A 202 -1.76 13.10 -22.92
N ASN A 203 -2.54 13.78 -23.76
CA ASN A 203 -3.96 13.46 -24.04
C ASN A 203 -4.33 13.46 -25.54
N ASP A 204 -3.31 13.42 -26.40
CA ASP A 204 -3.37 13.45 -27.85
C ASP A 204 -3.46 12.06 -28.50
N GLY A 205 -3.32 10.98 -27.74
CA GLY A 205 -3.38 9.61 -28.26
C GLY A 205 -4.77 9.16 -28.72
N ASP A 206 -4.83 8.11 -29.53
CA ASP A 206 -6.09 7.52 -30.01
C ASP A 206 -6.84 6.74 -28.94
N THR A 207 -6.12 6.25 -27.93
CA THR A 207 -6.69 5.56 -26.76
C THR A 207 -6.43 6.40 -25.53
N LEU A 208 -7.48 6.68 -24.76
CA LEU A 208 -7.42 7.51 -23.57
C LEU A 208 -8.05 6.78 -22.38
N TYR A 209 -7.57 7.10 -21.19
CA TYR A 209 -8.11 6.61 -19.92
C TYR A 209 -8.53 7.77 -19.04
N SER A 210 -9.72 7.68 -18.44
CA SER A 210 -10.25 8.70 -17.53
C SER A 210 -9.55 8.70 -16.17
N LEU A 211 -9.19 9.89 -15.69
CA LEU A 211 -8.69 10.06 -14.32
C LEU A 211 -9.81 10.18 -13.28
N ASP A 212 -10.93 10.77 -13.67
CA ASP A 212 -12.07 11.05 -12.80
C ASP A 212 -13.39 10.70 -13.53
N ILE A 213 -14.52 10.85 -12.84
CA ILE A 213 -15.84 10.70 -13.44
C ILE A 213 -16.04 11.82 -14.47
N LYS A 214 -16.26 11.43 -15.74
CA LYS A 214 -16.50 12.37 -16.84
C LYS A 214 -17.95 12.29 -17.31
N PRO A 215 -18.68 13.40 -17.40
CA PRO A 215 -19.99 13.39 -18.06
C PRO A 215 -19.79 13.06 -19.55
N ILE A 216 -20.70 12.24 -20.08
CA ILE A 216 -20.79 11.93 -21.50
C ILE A 216 -22.13 12.41 -22.04
N TYR A 217 -22.18 12.78 -23.30
CA TYR A 217 -23.30 13.46 -23.96
C TYR A 217 -23.66 12.76 -25.27
N ALA A 218 -24.91 12.88 -25.69
CA ALA A 218 -25.37 12.31 -26.95
C ALA A 218 -24.87 13.15 -28.14
N ALA A 219 -24.92 14.48 -28.00
CA ALA A 219 -24.42 15.44 -28.97
C ALA A 219 -23.51 16.50 -28.32
N LYS A 220 -22.73 17.16 -29.17
CA LYS A 220 -21.87 18.28 -28.77
C LYS A 220 -22.74 19.47 -28.31
N GLY A 221 -22.50 19.95 -27.09
CA GLY A 221 -23.20 21.13 -26.55
C GLY A 221 -24.50 20.83 -25.81
N ASP A 222 -24.87 19.56 -25.65
CA ASP A 222 -26.01 19.17 -24.81
C ASP A 222 -25.81 19.66 -23.37
N LYS A 223 -26.89 20.19 -22.77
CA LYS A 223 -26.88 20.67 -21.37
C LYS A 223 -26.94 19.52 -20.37
N GLU A 224 -27.66 18.45 -20.71
CA GLU A 224 -27.88 17.30 -19.84
C GLU A 224 -26.97 16.14 -20.25
N PRO A 225 -26.18 15.56 -19.32
CA PRO A 225 -25.32 14.44 -19.65
C PRO A 225 -26.15 13.18 -19.93
N ALA A 226 -25.86 12.50 -21.03
CA ALA A 226 -26.42 11.20 -21.40
C ALA A 226 -25.74 10.02 -20.66
N GLY A 227 -24.95 10.32 -19.63
CA GLY A 227 -24.30 9.30 -18.80
C GLY A 227 -23.06 9.83 -18.09
N SER A 228 -22.24 8.91 -17.60
CA SER A 228 -20.91 9.23 -17.08
C SER A 228 -19.93 8.09 -17.32
N LEU A 229 -18.74 8.43 -17.79
CA LEU A 229 -17.56 7.57 -17.82
C LEU A 229 -16.92 7.58 -16.42
N LEU A 230 -16.54 6.43 -15.89
CA LEU A 230 -15.98 6.29 -14.54
C LEU A 230 -14.44 6.32 -14.58
N PRO A 231 -13.74 6.49 -13.45
CA PRO A 231 -12.27 6.53 -13.42
C PRO A 231 -11.64 5.23 -13.94
N ALA A 232 -10.44 5.33 -14.49
CA ALA A 232 -9.66 4.24 -15.08
C ALA A 232 -10.37 3.50 -16.23
N SER A 233 -11.25 4.19 -16.96
CA SER A 233 -12.01 3.61 -18.07
C SER A 233 -11.37 3.95 -19.40
N GLU A 234 -11.15 2.93 -20.23
CA GLU A 234 -10.60 3.07 -21.58
C GLU A 234 -11.65 3.58 -22.57
N VAL A 235 -11.24 4.53 -23.42
CA VAL A 235 -12.03 5.01 -24.56
C VAL A 235 -11.15 5.16 -25.79
N LYS A 236 -11.72 4.94 -26.98
CA LYS A 236 -11.06 5.23 -28.26
C LYS A 236 -11.58 6.54 -28.83
N VAL A 237 -10.70 7.44 -29.20
CA VAL A 237 -11.05 8.74 -29.78
C VAL A 237 -11.38 8.55 -31.26
N LEU A 238 -12.61 8.88 -31.64
CA LEU A 238 -13.08 8.83 -33.03
C LEU A 238 -12.91 10.17 -33.75
N LYS A 239 -13.18 11.27 -33.04
CA LYS A 239 -13.10 12.62 -33.59
C LYS A 239 -12.73 13.64 -32.52
N ARG A 240 -11.90 14.62 -32.89
CA ARG A 240 -11.53 15.78 -32.05
C ARG A 240 -12.13 17.04 -32.68
N ASP A 241 -12.89 17.80 -31.90
CA ASP A 241 -13.55 19.03 -32.37
C ASP A 241 -13.53 20.10 -31.26
N GLY A 242 -12.49 20.93 -31.29
CA GLY A 242 -12.23 21.96 -30.28
C GLY A 242 -12.04 21.34 -28.90
N ASP A 243 -12.91 21.72 -27.96
CA ASP A 243 -12.90 21.19 -26.59
C ASP A 243 -13.64 19.86 -26.42
N TRP A 244 -14.16 19.30 -27.51
CA TRP A 244 -14.97 18.09 -27.50
C TRP A 244 -14.29 16.93 -28.20
N LEU A 245 -14.46 15.75 -27.62
CA LEU A 245 -13.99 14.47 -28.14
C LEU A 245 -15.22 13.60 -28.38
N GLN A 246 -15.35 13.06 -29.60
CA GLN A 246 -16.24 11.95 -29.85
C GLN A 246 -15.47 10.67 -29.57
N VAL A 247 -15.99 9.86 -28.66
CA VAL A 247 -15.32 8.66 -28.17
C VAL A 247 -16.19 7.43 -28.33
N GLN A 248 -15.52 6.30 -28.53
CA GLN A 248 -16.09 4.98 -28.51
C GLN A 248 -15.80 4.35 -27.14
N ILE A 249 -16.86 3.90 -26.49
CA ILE A 249 -16.83 3.26 -25.18
C ILE A 249 -17.29 1.83 -25.37
N GLU A 250 -16.53 0.87 -24.86
CA GLU A 250 -16.91 -0.54 -24.85
C GLU A 250 -17.08 -1.06 -23.44
N GLY A 251 -18.05 -1.95 -23.24
CA GLY A 251 -18.17 -2.67 -21.99
C GLY A 251 -19.33 -3.67 -21.98
N TRP A 252 -19.29 -4.54 -20.99
CA TRP A 252 -20.23 -5.63 -20.78
C TRP A 252 -21.40 -5.20 -19.91
N THR A 253 -22.59 -5.65 -20.25
CA THR A 253 -23.77 -5.50 -19.42
C THR A 253 -24.60 -6.78 -19.47
N GLU A 254 -25.43 -7.00 -18.46
CA GLU A 254 -26.36 -8.14 -18.45
C GLU A 254 -27.36 -7.99 -19.58
N THR A 255 -27.49 -9.02 -20.41
CA THR A 255 -28.28 -9.00 -21.65
C THR A 255 -29.74 -8.68 -21.37
N ASP A 256 -30.34 -9.36 -20.39
CA ASP A 256 -31.75 -9.21 -19.99
C ASP A 256 -31.99 -8.02 -19.05
N GLY A 257 -30.93 -7.28 -18.71
CA GLY A 257 -30.99 -6.15 -17.80
C GLY A 257 -31.43 -4.84 -18.45
N ARG A 258 -31.41 -3.75 -17.68
CA ARG A 258 -31.69 -2.40 -18.20
C ARG A 258 -30.59 -1.83 -19.11
N GLN A 259 -29.45 -2.52 -19.24
CA GLN A 259 -28.30 -2.16 -20.10
C GLN A 259 -27.80 -0.71 -19.93
N ARG A 260 -27.91 -0.14 -18.73
CA ARG A 260 -27.49 1.24 -18.41
C ARG A 260 -26.09 1.36 -17.83
N VAL A 261 -25.50 0.25 -17.43
CA VAL A 261 -24.20 0.23 -16.75
C VAL A 261 -23.31 -0.77 -17.48
N LEU A 262 -22.18 -0.27 -17.94
CA LEU A 262 -21.16 -1.02 -18.64
C LEU A 262 -20.06 -1.40 -17.65
N THR A 263 -19.55 -2.62 -17.79
CA THR A 263 -18.47 -3.18 -16.97
C THR A 263 -17.31 -3.65 -17.84
N GLN A 264 -16.10 -3.65 -17.31
CA GLN A 264 -14.91 -4.05 -18.09
C GLN A 264 -14.94 -5.54 -18.43
N LEU A 265 -15.51 -6.36 -17.54
CA LEU A 265 -15.55 -7.81 -17.65
C LEU A 265 -16.95 -8.32 -17.27
N PRO A 266 -17.47 -9.35 -17.95
CA PRO A 266 -18.79 -9.90 -17.67
C PRO A 266 -18.84 -10.50 -16.28
N GLY A 267 -19.91 -10.21 -15.52
CA GLY A 267 -20.09 -10.69 -14.15
C GLY A 267 -19.15 -10.07 -13.12
N LYS A 268 -18.33 -9.06 -13.49
CA LYS A 268 -17.45 -8.34 -12.56
C LYS A 268 -17.97 -6.92 -12.35
N ARG A 269 -17.90 -6.46 -11.11
CA ARG A 269 -18.33 -5.10 -10.73
C ARG A 269 -17.22 -4.06 -10.96
N ILE A 270 -16.62 -4.09 -12.14
CA ILE A 270 -15.59 -3.14 -12.60
C ILE A 270 -16.29 -2.23 -13.59
N PHE A 271 -16.86 -1.13 -13.11
CA PHE A 271 -17.72 -0.29 -13.92
C PHE A 271 -16.89 0.63 -14.83
N VAL A 272 -17.27 0.71 -16.10
CA VAL A 272 -16.61 1.54 -17.14
C VAL A 272 -17.42 2.82 -17.36
N ALA A 273 -18.72 2.66 -17.61
CA ALA A 273 -19.59 3.80 -17.87
C ALA A 273 -21.02 3.52 -17.42
N SER A 274 -21.75 4.60 -17.17
CA SER A 274 -23.21 4.60 -17.14
C SER A 274 -23.71 5.33 -18.38
N ILE A 275 -24.70 4.76 -19.06
CA ILE A 275 -25.30 5.28 -20.29
C ILE A 275 -26.81 5.38 -20.12
N ARG A 276 -27.41 6.42 -20.70
CA ARG A 276 -28.86 6.69 -20.68
C ARG A 276 -29.26 7.50 -21.92
N GLY A 277 -30.58 7.61 -22.15
CA GLY A 277 -31.13 8.42 -23.23
C GLY A 277 -30.61 7.96 -24.61
N ASP A 278 -30.30 8.92 -25.48
CA ASP A 278 -29.94 8.65 -26.87
C ASP A 278 -28.65 7.84 -27.01
N VAL A 279 -27.67 8.02 -26.11
CA VAL A 279 -26.44 7.19 -26.11
C VAL A 279 -26.78 5.71 -25.89
N GLN A 280 -27.78 5.42 -25.05
CA GLN A 280 -28.24 4.05 -24.82
C GLN A 280 -29.02 3.49 -26.02
N GLN A 281 -29.79 4.31 -26.73
CA GLN A 281 -30.60 3.85 -27.86
C GLN A 281 -29.76 3.49 -29.09
N HIS A 282 -28.57 4.08 -29.23
CA HIS A 282 -27.68 3.88 -30.37
C HIS A 282 -26.48 2.96 -30.07
N VAL A 283 -26.58 2.12 -29.03
CA VAL A 283 -25.54 1.13 -28.73
C VAL A 283 -25.56 -0.01 -29.74
N LYS A 284 -24.36 -0.49 -30.10
CA LYS A 284 -24.17 -1.66 -30.94
C LYS A 284 -23.72 -2.83 -30.08
N THR A 285 -24.42 -3.95 -30.16
CA THR A 285 -23.94 -5.22 -29.57
C THR A 285 -22.81 -5.78 -30.44
N LEU A 286 -21.68 -6.12 -29.81
CA LEU A 286 -20.50 -6.67 -30.46
C LEU A 286 -20.41 -8.19 -30.31
N GLU A 287 -20.58 -8.68 -29.09
CA GLU A 287 -20.46 -10.09 -28.74
C GLU A 287 -21.32 -10.40 -27.52
N GLU A 288 -21.65 -11.68 -27.33
CA GLU A 288 -22.42 -12.18 -26.19
C GLU A 288 -21.73 -13.38 -25.55
N THR A 289 -21.89 -13.52 -24.24
CA THR A 289 -21.28 -14.61 -23.48
C THR A 289 -22.14 -14.99 -22.27
N THR A 290 -21.97 -16.21 -21.77
CA THR A 290 -22.63 -16.67 -20.54
C THR A 290 -21.60 -16.86 -19.44
N VAL A 291 -21.81 -16.20 -18.31
CA VAL A 291 -20.92 -16.34 -17.15
C VAL A 291 -21.26 -17.62 -16.39
N ALA A 292 -20.39 -18.64 -16.50
CA ALA A 292 -20.62 -19.96 -15.92
C ALA A 292 -20.94 -19.96 -14.41
N ALA A 293 -20.38 -19.00 -13.65
CA ALA A 293 -20.59 -18.91 -12.21
C ALA A 293 -22.01 -18.47 -11.80
N THR A 294 -22.72 -17.75 -12.66
CA THR A 294 -24.06 -17.21 -12.37
C THR A 294 -25.12 -17.67 -13.37
N ASN A 295 -24.71 -18.37 -14.43
CA ASN A 295 -25.55 -18.78 -15.55
C ASN A 295 -26.34 -17.60 -16.16
N THR A 296 -25.72 -16.43 -16.22
CA THR A 296 -26.32 -15.19 -16.72
C THR A 296 -25.71 -14.83 -18.07
N GLN A 297 -26.54 -14.39 -19.01
CA GLN A 297 -26.08 -13.86 -20.30
C GLN A 297 -25.62 -12.40 -20.19
N TRP A 298 -24.52 -12.09 -20.85
CA TRP A 298 -23.89 -10.78 -20.89
C TRP A 298 -23.59 -10.40 -22.33
N SER A 299 -23.95 -9.19 -22.71
CA SER A 299 -23.68 -8.62 -24.03
C SER A 299 -22.61 -7.53 -23.90
N LYS A 300 -21.61 -7.55 -24.78
CA LYS A 300 -20.64 -6.47 -24.92
C LYS A 300 -21.24 -5.42 -25.84
N LEU A 301 -21.40 -4.22 -25.30
CA LEU A 301 -21.96 -3.09 -26.00
C LEU A 301 -20.86 -2.10 -26.37
N GLN A 302 -21.03 -1.48 -27.52
CA GLN A 302 -20.26 -0.36 -28.01
C GLN A 302 -21.18 0.85 -28.08
N ALA A 303 -20.80 1.92 -27.38
CA ALA A 303 -21.51 3.18 -27.37
C ALA A 303 -20.62 4.28 -27.93
N THR A 304 -21.20 5.19 -28.70
CA THR A 304 -20.54 6.41 -29.14
C THR A 304 -21.11 7.57 -28.34
N ALA A 305 -20.22 8.40 -27.77
CA ALA A 305 -20.64 9.56 -27.01
C ALA A 305 -19.67 10.73 -27.19
N TRP A 306 -20.15 11.94 -26.91
CA TRP A 306 -19.34 13.14 -26.85
C TRP A 306 -18.93 13.43 -25.41
N MET A 307 -17.72 13.94 -25.22
CA MET A 307 -17.23 14.38 -23.91
C MET A 307 -16.27 15.56 -24.05
N GLN A 308 -16.11 16.33 -22.98
CA GLN A 308 -15.12 17.41 -22.95
C GLN A 308 -13.70 16.86 -22.77
N LYS A 309 -12.72 17.49 -23.43
CA LYS A 309 -11.29 17.22 -23.25
C LYS A 309 -10.84 17.47 -21.80
N GLY A 310 -9.69 16.91 -21.41
CA GLY A 310 -9.11 17.04 -20.07
C GLY A 310 -9.48 15.91 -19.10
N ASP A 311 -8.67 15.73 -18.04
CA ASP A 311 -8.70 14.59 -17.10
C ASP A 311 -8.62 13.22 -17.78
N MET A 312 -7.89 13.15 -18.89
CA MET A 312 -7.64 11.93 -19.66
C MET A 312 -6.13 11.74 -19.84
N VAL A 313 -5.67 10.49 -19.80
CA VAL A 313 -4.25 10.12 -20.03
C VAL A 313 -4.11 9.10 -21.16
N ASN A 314 -2.98 9.14 -21.86
CA ASN A 314 -2.65 8.19 -22.94
C ASN A 314 -2.23 6.79 -22.42
N ASP A 315 -1.78 6.66 -21.16
CA ASP A 315 -1.35 5.39 -20.56
C ASP A 315 -2.07 5.17 -19.22
N ILE A 316 -2.54 3.95 -18.99
CA ILE A 316 -3.21 3.53 -17.76
C ILE A 316 -2.22 3.23 -16.62
N LYS A 317 -0.94 2.97 -16.92
CA LYS A 317 0.08 2.60 -15.90
C LYS A 317 0.19 3.63 -14.76
N PRO A 318 0.21 4.95 -15.00
CA PRO A 318 0.27 5.93 -13.91
C PRO A 318 -0.96 5.88 -13.00
N ILE A 319 -2.16 5.61 -13.56
CA ILE A 319 -3.38 5.41 -12.77
C ILE A 319 -3.24 4.18 -11.89
N TRP A 320 -2.72 3.07 -12.43
CA TRP A 320 -2.50 1.85 -11.64
C TRP A 320 -1.42 2.04 -10.57
N ALA A 321 -0.34 2.75 -10.87
CA ALA A 321 0.69 3.06 -9.89
C ALA A 321 0.11 3.89 -8.72
N TYR A 322 -0.72 4.88 -9.01
CA TYR A 322 -1.45 5.64 -8.00
C TYR A 322 -2.44 4.77 -7.20
N ALA A 323 -3.23 3.94 -7.87
CA ALA A 323 -4.18 3.03 -7.22
C ALA A 323 -3.48 1.99 -6.33
N ASP A 324 -2.34 1.47 -6.77
CA ASP A 324 -1.49 0.55 -6.01
C ASP A 324 -0.88 1.24 -4.79
N SER A 325 -0.43 2.49 -4.92
CA SER A 325 0.02 3.32 -3.79
C SER A 325 -1.11 3.49 -2.75
N LEU A 326 -2.30 3.89 -3.20
CA LEU A 326 -3.48 4.05 -2.34
C LEU A 326 -3.84 2.72 -1.65
N TYR A 327 -3.84 1.62 -2.39
CA TYR A 327 -4.17 0.30 -1.85
C TYR A 327 -3.12 -0.22 -0.88
N ASN A 328 -1.83 -0.02 -1.17
CA ASN A 328 -0.73 -0.44 -0.29
C ASN A 328 -0.56 0.46 0.92
N GLY A 329 -0.88 1.74 0.83
CA GLY A 329 -0.80 2.67 1.97
C GLY A 329 -2.04 2.63 2.86
N THR A 330 -3.23 2.34 2.34
CA THR A 330 -4.48 2.30 3.15
C THR A 330 -4.86 0.90 3.66
N CYS A 331 -5.73 0.84 4.67
CA CYS A 331 -6.27 -0.42 5.22
C CYS A 331 -7.27 -1.13 4.29
N ASN A 332 -7.41 -0.69 3.03
CA ASN A 332 -8.34 -1.26 2.06
C ASN A 332 -7.91 -2.64 1.55
N GLN A 333 -6.70 -3.11 1.87
CA GLN A 333 -6.26 -4.47 1.52
C GLN A 333 -7.17 -5.55 2.11
N CYS A 334 -7.58 -5.35 3.35
CA CYS A 334 -8.32 -6.34 4.11
C CYS A 334 -9.85 -6.07 4.03
N HIS A 335 -10.27 -4.86 3.65
CA HIS A 335 -11.68 -4.48 3.50
C HIS A 335 -12.19 -4.34 2.05
N GLY A 336 -11.31 -4.32 1.04
CA GLY A 336 -11.66 -4.04 -0.35
C GLY A 336 -11.21 -5.09 -1.38
N ALA A 337 -10.18 -5.90 -1.12
CA ALA A 337 -9.71 -6.83 -2.13
C ALA A 337 -10.35 -8.22 -2.02
N ARG A 338 -11.09 -8.59 -3.06
CA ARG A 338 -11.16 -9.99 -3.49
C ARG A 338 -9.99 -10.22 -4.45
N ARG A 339 -9.18 -11.25 -4.20
CA ARG A 339 -8.09 -11.66 -5.11
C ARG A 339 -8.66 -11.92 -6.53
N THR A 340 -8.38 -11.03 -7.45
CA THR A 340 -8.21 -11.35 -8.87
C THR A 340 -6.92 -10.70 -9.33
N LYS A 341 -5.99 -11.51 -9.84
CA LYS A 341 -4.76 -11.01 -10.50
C LYS A 341 -5.21 -9.96 -11.52
N ARG A 342 -4.88 -8.68 -11.29
CA ARG A 342 -5.16 -7.48 -12.14
C ARG A 342 -6.40 -6.60 -11.87
N THR A 343 -7.02 -6.53 -10.69
CA THR A 343 -7.99 -5.42 -10.49
C THR A 343 -8.21 -4.94 -9.06
N LEU A 344 -8.02 -3.64 -8.86
CA LEU A 344 -8.51 -2.88 -7.71
C LEU A 344 -9.94 -2.42 -7.97
N THR A 345 -10.88 -2.83 -7.11
CA THR A 345 -12.30 -2.42 -7.20
C THR A 345 -12.54 -1.25 -6.24
N LEU A 346 -12.75 -0.04 -6.76
CA LEU A 346 -13.24 1.10 -5.98
C LEU A 346 -14.75 0.99 -5.79
N THR A 347 -15.19 0.46 -4.65
CA THR A 347 -16.61 0.49 -4.26
C THR A 347 -16.93 1.78 -3.52
N ALA A 348 -17.63 2.72 -4.17
CA ALA A 348 -18.21 3.87 -3.50
C ALA A 348 -19.38 3.41 -2.58
N ARG A 349 -19.15 3.38 -1.27
CA ARG A 349 -20.24 3.24 -0.28
C ARG A 349 -20.93 4.60 -0.14
N ARG A 350 -22.17 4.71 -0.63
CA ARG A 350 -23.10 5.79 -0.26
C ARG A 350 -23.35 5.70 1.26
N THR A 351 -22.81 6.64 2.03
CA THR A 351 -23.23 6.88 3.40
C THR A 351 -24.68 7.36 3.37
N LYS A 352 -25.61 6.53 3.88
CA LYS A 352 -27.02 6.89 4.01
C LYS A 352 -27.20 7.87 5.18
N ARG A 353 -27.95 8.92 4.87
CA ARG A 353 -28.48 9.96 5.76
C ARG A 353 -29.00 9.41 7.09
N THR A 354 -28.68 10.17 8.14
CA THR A 354 -29.28 10.20 9.47
C THR A 354 -30.80 10.07 9.39
N LEU A 355 -31.34 9.02 10.02
CA LEU A 355 -32.76 8.90 10.35
C LEU A 355 -32.83 8.86 11.87
N THR A 356 -33.18 10.00 12.44
CA THR A 356 -33.45 10.20 13.85
C THR A 356 -34.69 9.37 14.21
N LEU A 357 -34.53 8.33 15.01
CA LEU A 357 -35.65 7.61 15.61
C LEU A 357 -35.89 8.19 17.02
N THR A 358 -36.96 8.95 17.14
CA THR A 358 -37.57 9.33 18.41
C THR A 358 -38.13 8.09 19.10
N ALA A 359 -37.75 7.88 20.37
CA ALA A 359 -38.30 6.83 21.20
C ALA A 359 -39.75 7.17 21.59
N GLY A 360 -40.70 6.40 21.06
CA GLY A 360 -42.10 6.41 21.47
C GLY A 360 -42.41 5.20 22.33
N SER A 361 -42.71 5.45 23.61
CA SER A 361 -43.21 4.47 24.58
C SER A 361 -44.61 3.97 24.17
N ALA A 362 -44.81 2.64 24.18
CA ALA A 362 -46.13 2.05 24.35
C ALA A 362 -46.04 0.77 25.19
N ARG A 363 -46.58 0.86 26.41
CA ARG A 363 -47.05 -0.28 27.22
C ARG A 363 -48.16 -1.00 26.46
N SER A 364 -48.25 -2.33 26.59
CA SER A 364 -49.39 -3.05 27.22
C SER A 364 -49.37 -4.53 26.84
N THR A 365 -49.43 -5.39 27.89
CA THR A 365 -50.17 -6.67 28.03
C THR A 365 -50.12 -7.70 26.89
N ALA A 366 -49.82 -8.98 27.12
CA ALA A 366 -50.18 -9.86 28.23
C ALA A 366 -49.09 -10.92 28.46
#